data_AF-A0A060WGI4-F1
#
_entry.id   AF-A0A060WGI4-F1
#
_cell.length_a   1.000
_cell.length_b   1.000
_cell.length_c   1.000
_cell.angle_alpha   90.00
_cell.angle_beta   90.00
_cell.angle_gamma   90.00
#
_symmetry.space_group_name_H-M   'P 1'
#
loop_
_entity.id
_entity.type
_entity.pdbx_description
1 polymer ?
#
loop_
_entity_poly.entity_id
_entity_poly.type
_entity_poly.pdbx_seq_one_letter_code
_entity_poly.pdbx_strand_id
1 'polypeptide(L)'
;MYSLRCAAEEKCLASTAYSGETTDYDIRVLLRFPQRVKNQGTADFMPNRPRHTWEWHSCHQHYHSMDEFSHYDLLEVTTGRKVAEGHKASFCLEDTTCDFGHLKRYACTSHTQGLSPGCYDTYNADIDCQWIDITDIQPGNYILKVRLRAEESSDGNLGNFPGRRHSKGNVP
;
A
#
# COMPACT_ATOMS: atom_id res chain seq x y z
N MET A 1 -3.67 -9.43 -18.05
CA MET A 1 -2.96 -9.98 -16.88
C MET A 1 -1.43 -10.06 -17.03
N TYR A 2 -0.85 -10.12 -18.24
CA TYR A 2 0.61 -10.21 -18.43
C TYR A 2 1.46 -9.19 -17.64
N SER A 3 1.04 -7.91 -17.62
CA SER A 3 1.74 -6.85 -16.89
C SER A 3 1.44 -6.81 -15.38
N LEU A 4 0.58 -7.69 -14.87
CA LEU A 4 0.14 -7.74 -13.48
C LEU A 4 0.61 -9.00 -12.75
N ARG A 5 1.50 -9.80 -13.35
CA ARG A 5 1.96 -11.07 -12.77
C ARG A 5 2.58 -10.90 -11.39
N CYS A 6 3.41 -9.87 -11.22
CA CYS A 6 4.02 -9.52 -9.94
C CYS A 6 2.99 -9.16 -8.87
N ALA A 7 2.07 -8.24 -9.20
CA ALA A 7 0.97 -7.90 -8.32
C ALA A 7 0.02 -9.08 -8.04
N ALA A 8 -0.11 -10.03 -8.97
CA ALA A 8 -0.89 -11.24 -8.77
C ALA A 8 -0.23 -12.18 -7.76
N GLU A 9 1.10 -12.39 -7.85
CA GLU A 9 1.88 -13.17 -6.88
C GLU A 9 1.75 -12.59 -5.45
N GLU A 10 1.66 -11.26 -5.33
CA GLU A 10 1.46 -10.52 -4.06
C GLU A 10 -0.02 -10.40 -3.63
N LYS A 11 -0.93 -11.09 -4.32
CA LYS A 11 -2.37 -11.10 -4.04
C LYS A 11 -3.09 -9.74 -4.19
N CYS A 12 -2.55 -8.80 -4.95
CA CYS A 12 -3.05 -7.41 -5.04
C CYS A 12 -4.23 -7.19 -6.02
N LEU A 13 -4.91 -8.25 -6.45
CA LEU A 13 -6.04 -8.19 -7.38
C LEU A 13 -7.30 -8.77 -6.71
N ALA A 14 -8.47 -8.51 -7.30
CA ALA A 14 -9.70 -9.10 -6.76
C ALA A 14 -9.71 -10.63 -6.95
N SER A 15 -10.49 -11.35 -6.14
CA SER A 15 -10.50 -12.82 -6.12
C SER A 15 -10.77 -13.45 -7.49
N THR A 16 -11.54 -12.78 -8.36
CA THR A 16 -11.82 -13.24 -9.72
C THR A 16 -10.57 -13.35 -10.59
N ALA A 17 -9.53 -12.57 -10.31
CA ALA A 17 -8.26 -12.59 -11.04
C ALA A 17 -7.44 -13.88 -10.78
N TYR A 18 -7.82 -14.65 -9.78
CA TYR A 18 -7.18 -15.93 -9.40
C TYR A 18 -8.03 -17.14 -9.79
N SER A 19 -9.11 -16.94 -10.54
CA SER A 19 -9.93 -18.04 -11.02
C SER A 19 -9.17 -18.83 -12.09
N GLY A 20 -9.46 -20.14 -12.21
CA GLY A 20 -8.86 -20.98 -13.25
C GLY A 20 -9.28 -20.61 -14.68
N GLU A 21 -10.26 -19.72 -14.83
CA GLU A 21 -10.75 -19.20 -16.12
C GLU A 21 -9.99 -17.93 -16.55
N THR A 22 -9.21 -17.33 -15.65
CA THR A 22 -8.47 -16.09 -15.93
C THR A 22 -7.30 -16.34 -16.86
N THR A 23 -7.21 -15.54 -17.92
CA THR A 23 -6.16 -15.63 -18.94
C THR A 23 -5.22 -14.42 -18.89
N ASP A 24 -4.04 -14.56 -19.51
CA ASP A 24 -3.08 -13.46 -19.65
C ASP A 24 -3.65 -12.24 -20.39
N TYR A 25 -4.70 -12.44 -21.18
CA TYR A 25 -5.37 -11.41 -22.00
C TYR A 25 -6.47 -10.66 -21.26
N ASP A 26 -6.86 -11.11 -20.07
CA ASP A 26 -7.94 -10.47 -19.32
C ASP A 26 -7.54 -9.07 -18.87
N ILE A 27 -8.51 -8.17 -18.95
CA ILE A 27 -8.38 -6.76 -18.58
C ILE A 27 -8.85 -6.61 -17.14
N ARG A 28 -8.06 -5.88 -16.33
CA ARG A 28 -8.43 -5.48 -14.98
C ARG A 28 -8.61 -3.97 -14.93
N VAL A 29 -9.59 -3.51 -14.19
CA VAL A 29 -9.83 -2.09 -13.94
C VAL A 29 -9.26 -1.75 -12.57
N LEU A 30 -8.25 -0.88 -12.52
CA LEU A 30 -7.49 -0.60 -11.30
C LEU A 30 -7.67 0.85 -10.87
N LEU A 31 -8.25 1.06 -9.68
CA LEU A 31 -8.33 2.37 -9.04
C LEU A 31 -7.01 2.69 -8.36
N ARG A 32 -6.11 3.37 -9.08
CA ARG A 32 -4.78 3.77 -8.59
C ARG A 32 -4.82 5.07 -7.80
N PHE A 33 -4.05 5.15 -6.72
CA PHE A 33 -3.94 6.36 -5.90
C PHE A 33 -2.62 6.41 -5.14
N PRO A 34 -1.97 7.57 -4.99
CA PRO A 34 -0.76 7.67 -4.21
C PRO A 34 -1.05 7.54 -2.71
N GLN A 35 -0.10 6.99 -1.96
CA GLN A 35 -0.10 6.97 -0.50
C GLN A 35 1.17 7.64 0.00
N ARG A 36 1.04 8.46 1.05
CA ARG A 36 2.21 9.01 1.74
C ARG A 36 2.02 8.94 3.24
N VAL A 37 3.00 8.38 3.92
CA VAL A 37 3.00 8.14 5.37
C VAL A 37 4.12 8.96 5.98
N LYS A 38 3.83 9.62 7.10
CA LYS A 38 4.80 10.42 7.86
C LYS A 38 5.04 9.74 9.19
N ASN A 39 6.30 9.62 9.59
CA ASN A 39 6.61 9.36 11.00
C ASN A 39 6.50 10.67 11.78
N GLN A 40 5.43 10.79 12.56
CA GLN A 40 5.14 11.94 13.41
C GLN A 40 5.69 11.78 14.83
N GLY A 41 6.23 10.60 15.15
CA GLY A 41 6.84 10.31 16.43
C GLY A 41 8.24 10.91 16.56
N THR A 42 8.85 10.65 17.70
CA THR A 42 10.22 11.08 18.03
C THR A 42 11.25 9.96 17.86
N ALA A 43 10.81 8.73 17.61
CA ALA A 43 11.65 7.55 17.43
C ALA A 43 11.50 6.96 16.03
N ASP A 44 12.51 6.19 15.63
CA ASP A 44 12.54 5.52 14.33
C ASP A 44 11.42 4.48 14.26
N PHE A 45 10.64 4.54 13.19
CA PHE A 45 9.70 3.47 12.91
C PHE A 45 10.46 2.32 12.25
N MET A 46 10.53 1.19 12.94
CA MET A 46 11.21 0.00 12.46
C MET A 46 10.21 -1.10 12.13
N PRO A 47 10.44 -1.90 11.08
CA PRO A 47 9.68 -3.12 10.87
C PRO A 47 9.89 -4.06 12.06
N ASN A 48 8.81 -4.63 12.60
CA ASN A 48 8.84 -5.54 13.75
C ASN A 48 9.24 -6.97 13.37
N ARG A 49 9.24 -7.29 12.07
CA ARG A 49 9.72 -8.57 11.58
C ARG A 49 11.25 -8.63 11.65
N PRO A 50 11.82 -9.69 12.26
CA PRO A 50 13.26 -9.90 12.22
C PRO A 50 13.79 -9.94 10.78
N ARG A 51 14.99 -9.41 10.54
CA ARG A 51 15.57 -9.34 9.19
C ARG A 51 15.65 -10.69 8.45
N HIS A 52 15.77 -11.79 9.17
CA HIS A 52 15.84 -13.13 8.59
C HIS A 52 14.47 -13.66 8.10
N THR A 53 13.36 -13.00 8.46
CA THR A 53 12.01 -13.32 7.99
C THR A 53 11.53 -12.35 6.91
N TRP A 54 12.41 -11.50 6.39
CA TRP A 54 12.08 -10.62 5.28
C TRP A 54 12.03 -11.42 4.00
N GLU A 55 11.01 -11.17 3.19
CA GLU A 55 10.78 -11.90 1.95
C GLU A 55 11.39 -11.12 0.78
N TRP A 56 12.17 -11.80 -0.07
CA TRP A 56 12.73 -11.17 -1.27
C TRP A 56 11.70 -11.22 -2.40
N HIS A 57 11.35 -10.05 -2.94
CA HIS A 57 10.44 -9.95 -4.07
C HIS A 57 11.22 -9.69 -5.36
N SER A 58 11.36 -10.73 -6.18
CA SER A 58 12.07 -10.66 -7.48
C SER A 58 11.46 -9.63 -8.44
N CYS A 59 10.17 -9.35 -8.31
CA CYS A 59 9.50 -8.31 -9.09
C CYS A 59 9.99 -6.90 -8.76
N HIS A 60 10.30 -6.65 -7.49
CA HIS A 60 10.66 -5.32 -6.98
C HIS A 60 12.15 -5.18 -6.65
N GLN A 61 12.90 -6.27 -6.76
CA GLN A 61 14.35 -6.35 -6.53
C GLN A 61 14.76 -5.79 -5.16
N HIS A 62 13.92 -6.03 -4.14
CA HIS A 62 14.22 -5.67 -2.76
C HIS A 62 13.48 -6.58 -1.76
N TYR A 63 13.86 -6.46 -0.48
CA TYR A 63 13.20 -7.17 0.62
C TYR A 63 11.96 -6.45 1.11
N HIS A 64 10.96 -7.24 1.47
CA HIS A 64 9.72 -6.84 2.10
C HIS A 64 9.81 -7.10 3.60
N SER A 65 9.65 -6.05 4.41
CA SER A 65 9.90 -6.10 5.87
C SER A 65 8.63 -6.15 6.73
N MET A 66 7.46 -6.13 6.10
CA MET A 66 6.12 -6.23 6.73
C MET A 66 5.22 -7.02 5.78
N ASP A 67 4.19 -7.71 6.26
CA ASP A 67 3.26 -8.43 5.36
C ASP A 67 2.26 -7.49 4.68
N GLU A 68 1.69 -6.56 5.45
CA GLU A 68 0.69 -5.60 4.98
C GLU A 68 0.95 -4.26 5.65
N PHE A 69 1.38 -3.26 4.87
CA PHE A 69 1.65 -1.93 5.42
C PHE A 69 0.36 -1.10 5.56
N SER A 70 -0.53 -1.23 4.59
CA SER A 70 -1.81 -0.52 4.56
C SER A 70 -2.91 -1.35 3.93
N HIS A 71 -4.12 -1.14 4.45
CA HIS A 71 -5.35 -1.75 3.98
C HIS A 71 -6.22 -0.71 3.29
N TYR A 72 -6.81 -1.10 2.16
CA TYR A 72 -7.63 -0.23 1.32
C TYR A 72 -9.05 -0.78 1.24
N ASP A 73 -10.01 -0.03 1.78
CA ASP A 73 -11.43 -0.36 1.65
C ASP A 73 -12.08 0.58 0.62
N LEU A 74 -12.88 0.02 -0.29
CA LEU A 74 -13.86 0.77 -1.06
C LEU A 74 -15.24 0.55 -0.43
N LEU A 75 -15.88 1.64 0.00
CA LEU A 75 -17.16 1.60 0.71
C LEU A 75 -18.26 2.26 -0.13
N GLU A 76 -19.44 1.66 -0.15
CA GLU A 76 -20.63 2.28 -0.75
C GLU A 76 -21.09 3.49 0.08
N VAL A 77 -21.40 4.62 -0.57
CA VAL A 77 -21.75 5.88 0.14
C VAL A 77 -23.06 5.76 0.94
N THR A 78 -24.04 5.02 0.45
CA THR A 78 -25.39 4.91 1.02
C THR A 78 -25.43 3.98 2.23
N THR A 79 -24.76 2.84 2.15
CA THR A 79 -24.81 1.77 3.16
C THR A 79 -23.58 1.77 4.07
N GLY A 80 -22.47 2.36 3.64
CA GLY A 80 -21.16 2.23 4.29
C GLY A 80 -20.54 0.83 4.17
N ARG A 81 -21.17 -0.09 3.41
CA ARG A 81 -20.71 -1.47 3.26
C ARG A 81 -19.45 -1.50 2.40
N LYS A 82 -18.50 -2.36 2.78
CA LYS A 82 -17.33 -2.69 1.97
C LYS A 82 -17.77 -3.42 0.70
N VAL A 83 -17.39 -2.89 -0.46
CA VAL A 83 -17.71 -3.46 -1.79
C VAL A 83 -16.50 -4.04 -2.49
N ALA A 84 -15.31 -3.50 -2.22
CA ALA A 84 -14.03 -4.03 -2.68
C ALA A 84 -12.98 -3.79 -1.60
N GLU A 85 -11.93 -4.60 -1.66
CA GLU A 85 -10.73 -4.38 -0.89
C GLU A 85 -9.50 -4.47 -1.78
N GLY A 86 -8.47 -3.79 -1.33
CA GLY A 86 -7.11 -4.00 -1.77
C GLY A 86 -6.20 -3.82 -0.58
N HIS A 87 -4.93 -4.06 -0.80
CA HIS A 87 -3.91 -3.84 0.21
C HIS A 87 -2.65 -3.40 -0.48
N LYS A 88 -1.85 -2.65 0.26
CA LYS A 88 -0.44 -2.59 -0.06
C LYS A 88 0.19 -3.86 0.50
N ALA A 89 0.37 -4.85 -0.38
CA ALA A 89 1.30 -5.93 -0.09
C ALA A 89 2.62 -5.29 0.28
N SER A 90 3.15 -5.68 1.42
CA SER A 90 4.54 -5.56 1.85
C SER A 90 5.43 -4.69 0.96
N PHE A 91 5.78 -3.47 1.36
CA PHE A 91 6.76 -2.67 0.62
C PHE A 91 7.88 -2.23 1.54
N CYS A 92 9.01 -1.90 0.91
CA CYS A 92 10.16 -1.44 1.65
C CYS A 92 9.89 -0.08 2.32
N LEU A 93 10.29 0.03 3.59
CA LEU A 93 10.20 1.26 4.39
C LEU A 93 11.46 2.11 4.20
N GLU A 94 11.30 3.31 3.65
CA GLU A 94 12.42 4.24 3.44
C GLU A 94 12.06 5.72 3.61
N ASP A 95 13.10 6.54 3.77
CA ASP A 95 12.98 7.99 3.87
C ASP A 95 12.92 8.64 2.47
N THR A 96 11.76 8.62 1.83
CA THR A 96 11.56 9.23 0.48
C THR A 96 11.74 10.74 0.46
N THR A 97 11.25 11.44 1.49
CA THR A 97 11.40 12.89 1.71
C THR A 97 11.39 13.16 3.21
N CYS A 98 11.92 14.31 3.65
CA CYS A 98 11.87 14.72 5.05
C CYS A 98 11.54 16.20 5.17
N ASP A 99 10.97 16.57 6.32
CA ASP A 99 10.82 17.98 6.68
C ASP A 99 12.18 18.68 6.77
N PHE A 100 12.19 20.01 6.65
CA PHE A 100 13.42 20.80 6.76
C PHE A 100 14.13 20.53 8.10
N GLY A 101 15.44 20.30 8.04
CA GLY A 101 16.27 19.99 9.22
C GLY A 101 16.35 18.50 9.57
N HIS A 102 15.55 17.63 8.92
CA HIS A 102 15.64 16.18 9.08
C HIS A 102 16.46 15.55 7.95
N LEU A 103 17.25 14.52 8.28
CA LEU A 103 18.09 13.79 7.34
C LEU A 103 17.53 12.39 7.07
N LYS A 104 17.56 11.99 5.79
CA LYS A 104 17.25 10.62 5.37
C LYS A 104 18.30 9.66 5.92
N ARG A 105 17.88 8.52 6.44
CA ARG A 105 18.75 7.45 6.98
C ARG A 105 18.44 6.08 6.39
N TYR A 106 17.18 5.82 6.04
CA TYR A 106 16.76 4.53 5.51
C TYR A 106 16.54 4.60 4.00
N ALA A 107 17.05 3.59 3.30
CA ALA A 107 16.92 3.45 1.86
C ALA A 107 16.91 1.97 1.49
N CYS A 108 15.92 1.56 0.71
CA CYS A 108 15.74 0.18 0.30
C CYS A 108 16.95 -0.39 -0.44
N THR A 109 17.59 0.46 -1.25
CA THR A 109 18.82 0.14 -2.00
C THR A 109 20.02 -0.13 -1.10
N SER A 110 20.01 0.36 0.14
CA SER A 110 21.08 0.19 1.12
C SER A 110 20.84 -0.98 2.09
N HIS A 111 19.81 -1.80 1.85
CA HIS A 111 19.43 -2.96 2.68
C HIS A 111 19.08 -2.61 4.14
N THR A 112 18.81 -1.34 4.44
CA THR A 112 18.32 -0.86 5.73
C THR A 112 16.92 -0.31 5.54
N GLN A 113 16.00 -0.69 6.43
CA GLN A 113 14.61 -0.26 6.37
C GLN A 113 14.19 0.41 7.67
N GLY A 114 13.32 1.39 7.52
CA GLY A 114 12.78 2.17 8.61
C GLY A 114 12.26 3.52 8.09
N LEU A 115 11.59 4.25 8.97
CA LEU A 115 11.13 5.60 8.66
C LEU A 115 11.55 6.54 9.80
N SER A 116 12.41 7.49 9.49
CA SER A 116 12.97 8.45 10.45
C SER A 116 11.92 9.46 10.94
N PRO A 117 12.02 9.95 12.19
CA PRO A 117 11.21 11.07 12.68
C PRO A 117 11.23 12.26 11.72
N GLY A 118 10.06 12.80 11.37
CA GLY A 118 9.94 13.92 10.44
C GLY A 118 10.15 13.57 8.97
N CYS A 119 10.41 12.30 8.65
CA CYS A 119 10.48 11.79 7.29
C CYS A 119 9.17 11.15 6.84
N TYR A 120 9.08 10.97 5.52
CA TYR A 120 7.94 10.42 4.83
C TYR A 120 8.34 9.24 3.97
N ASP A 121 7.46 8.24 3.93
CA ASP A 121 7.47 7.18 2.93
C ASP A 121 6.35 7.47 1.93
N THR A 122 6.69 7.54 0.64
CA THR A 122 5.77 7.97 -0.43
C THR A 122 5.71 6.91 -1.51
N TYR A 123 4.53 6.33 -1.68
CA TYR A 123 4.22 5.40 -2.74
C TYR A 123 3.40 6.09 -3.82
N ASN A 124 3.96 6.15 -5.02
CA ASN A 124 3.31 6.73 -6.19
C ASN A 124 2.30 5.74 -6.80
N ALA A 125 1.29 6.27 -7.49
CA ALA A 125 0.15 5.50 -8.02
C ALA A 125 0.51 4.52 -9.15
N ASP A 126 1.69 4.66 -9.74
CA ASP A 126 2.25 3.79 -10.78
C ASP A 126 2.88 2.51 -10.21
N ILE A 127 3.20 2.48 -8.92
CA ILE A 127 3.80 1.33 -8.24
C ILE A 127 2.81 0.16 -8.16
N ASP A 128 3.31 -1.06 -8.27
CA ASP A 128 2.52 -2.28 -8.10
C ASP A 128 1.82 -2.33 -6.73
N CYS A 129 0.61 -2.90 -6.70
CA CYS A 129 -0.26 -2.98 -5.52
C CYS A 129 -0.71 -1.63 -4.94
N GLN A 130 -0.46 -0.51 -5.64
CA GLN A 130 -0.90 0.82 -5.23
C GLN A 130 -2.28 1.16 -5.83
N TRP A 131 -3.24 0.24 -5.67
CA TRP A 131 -4.60 0.34 -6.20
C TRP A 131 -5.62 -0.50 -5.42
N ILE A 132 -6.90 -0.31 -5.74
CA ILE A 132 -7.96 -1.30 -5.53
C ILE A 132 -8.38 -1.83 -6.90
N ASP A 133 -8.44 -3.16 -7.04
CA ASP A 133 -9.02 -3.79 -8.23
C ASP A 133 -10.54 -3.66 -8.18
N ILE A 134 -11.10 -2.91 -9.13
CA ILE A 134 -12.53 -2.57 -9.22
C ILE A 134 -13.18 -3.23 -10.44
N THR A 135 -12.56 -4.26 -11.02
CA THR A 135 -13.05 -4.93 -12.23
C THR A 135 -14.51 -5.40 -12.10
N ASP A 136 -14.90 -5.85 -10.91
CA ASP A 136 -16.23 -6.42 -10.66
C ASP A 136 -17.20 -5.42 -9.99
N ILE A 137 -16.81 -4.14 -9.90
CA ILE A 137 -17.56 -3.10 -9.19
C ILE A 137 -18.35 -2.26 -10.19
N GLN A 138 -19.65 -2.10 -9.92
CA GLN A 138 -20.51 -1.29 -10.78
C GLN A 138 -20.18 0.21 -10.65
N PRO A 139 -20.31 0.99 -11.73
CA PRO A 139 -20.11 2.43 -11.69
C PRO A 139 -20.98 3.11 -10.63
N GLY A 140 -20.44 4.10 -9.93
CA GLY A 140 -21.15 4.79 -8.86
C GLY A 140 -20.28 5.60 -7.92
N ASN A 141 -20.91 6.15 -6.87
CA ASN A 141 -20.21 6.95 -5.87
C ASN A 141 -19.76 6.08 -4.70
N TYR A 142 -18.46 6.10 -4.43
CA TYR A 142 -17.84 5.31 -3.37
C TYR A 142 -16.94 6.16 -2.49
N ILE A 143 -16.65 5.64 -1.30
CA ILE A 143 -15.68 6.19 -0.36
C ILE A 143 -14.46 5.28 -0.36
N LEU A 144 -13.31 5.82 -0.76
CA LEU A 144 -12.03 5.18 -0.51
C LEU A 144 -11.61 5.44 0.94
N LYS A 145 -11.24 4.39 1.66
CA LYS A 145 -10.73 4.44 3.03
C LYS A 145 -9.41 3.68 3.12
N VAL A 146 -8.34 4.42 3.39
CA VAL A 146 -6.99 3.88 3.58
C VAL A 146 -6.67 3.83 5.07
N ARG A 147 -6.21 2.68 5.56
CA ARG A 147 -5.78 2.49 6.95
C ARG A 147 -4.37 1.94 7.00
N LEU A 148 -3.55 2.48 7.89
CA LEU A 148 -2.22 1.91 8.16
C LEU A 148 -2.38 0.74 9.14
N ARG A 149 -1.69 -0.37 8.88
CA ARG A 149 -1.57 -1.51 9.79
C ARG A 149 -0.43 -1.27 10.78
N ALA A 150 -0.52 -0.18 11.53
CA ALA A 150 0.54 0.23 12.46
C ALA A 150 0.58 -0.62 13.76
N GLU A 151 -0.37 -1.53 13.98
CA GLU A 151 -0.37 -2.47 15.12
C GLU A 151 0.79 -3.47 15.10
N GLU A 152 1.47 -3.62 13.96
CA GLU A 152 2.70 -4.39 13.89
C GLU A 152 3.93 -3.58 14.30
N SER A 153 3.83 -2.29 14.60
CA SER A 153 4.96 -1.46 15.04
C SER A 153 4.83 -1.08 16.51
N SER A 154 5.95 -1.05 17.23
CA SER A 154 5.98 -0.87 18.68
C SER A 154 5.47 0.48 19.20
N ASP A 155 5.09 1.44 18.35
CA ASP A 155 4.97 2.84 18.79
C ASP A 155 3.80 3.67 18.23
N GLY A 156 2.91 3.15 17.38
CA GLY A 156 1.67 3.86 16.99
C GLY A 156 1.83 5.27 16.37
N ASN A 157 3.05 5.65 15.97
CA ASN A 157 3.46 7.03 15.65
C ASN A 157 3.35 7.40 14.16
N LEU A 158 2.80 6.52 13.32
CA LEU A 158 2.62 6.78 11.90
C LEU A 158 1.34 7.55 11.61
N GLY A 159 1.48 8.71 10.96
CA GLY A 159 0.38 9.50 10.42
C GLY A 159 0.25 9.34 8.90
N ASN A 160 -0.97 9.14 8.39
CA ASN A 160 -1.24 9.10 6.95
C ASN A 160 -1.53 10.51 6.40
N PHE A 161 -0.81 10.95 5.36
CA PHE A 161 -1.04 12.22 4.65
C PHE A 161 -1.13 11.93 3.14
N PRO A 162 -2.34 11.90 2.53
CA PRO A 162 -3.35 12.93 2.68
C PRO A 162 -4.70 12.41 3.19
N GLY A 163 -4.75 11.98 4.45
CA GLY A 163 -5.92 12.19 5.30
C GLY A 163 -6.60 10.94 5.84
N ARG A 164 -7.16 11.09 7.05
CA ARG A 164 -8.53 10.65 7.31
C ARG A 164 -9.46 11.36 6.32
N ARG A 165 -9.37 11.05 5.03
CA ARG A 165 -10.29 11.51 4.01
C ARG A 165 -11.01 10.28 3.52
N HIS A 166 -12.29 10.23 3.83
CA HIS A 166 -13.25 9.64 2.92
C HIS A 166 -13.17 10.45 1.63
N SER A 167 -12.29 10.06 0.70
CA SER A 167 -12.33 10.64 -0.64
C SER A 167 -13.53 10.02 -1.33
N LYS A 168 -14.57 10.84 -1.53
CA LYS A 168 -15.69 10.50 -2.39
C LYS A 168 -15.21 10.60 -3.83
N GLY A 169 -15.18 9.47 -4.52
CA GLY A 169 -14.82 9.37 -5.92
C GLY A 169 -15.93 8.70 -6.68
N ASN A 170 -16.11 9.09 -7.93
CA ASN A 170 -16.95 8.34 -8.86
C ASN A 170 -16.08 7.22 -9.43
N VAL A 171 -16.48 5.98 -9.20
CA VAL A 171 -15.93 4.83 -9.93
C VAL A 171 -16.59 4.85 -11.32
N PRO A 172 -15.80 4.98 -12.40
CA PRO A 172 -16.31 5.07 -13.76
C PRO A 172 -16.95 3.77 -14.23
#